data_AF-A0A554LQJ7-F1
#
_entry.id   AF-A0A554LQJ7-F1
#
_cell.length_a   1.000
_cell.length_b   1.000
_cell.length_c   1.000
_cell.angle_alpha   90.00
_cell.angle_beta   90.00
_cell.angle_gamma   90.00
#
_symmetry.space_group_name_H-M   'P 1'
#
loop_
_entity.id
_entity.type
_entity.pdbx_description
1 polymer ?
#
loop_
_entity_poly.entity_id
_entity_poly.type
_entity_poly.pdbx_seq_one_letter_code
_entity_poly.pdbx_strand_id
1 'polypeptide(L)'
;MNRNTEPLSENATQEQKVVALRGISNQKKCLFENKIPVFWFQTAVRANLLSHESIPSIPREEWRVANTKNQTTMQSAYVFILPPFFLFVLFSLEKRANLNYTFCKKACQLLKIIKKMIQCKNMILIIGLGNPGEKFKNTRHNAGFMVLDKFAKENNFPEFKLQKKYDSLVSENVVNDEKTILAKPQTFMNDSGKAAKYLLKSSTRPGLIVIHDDIDLPLGKIKIVKDRGSAGHKGVESIIKNIGAKNFIRLRIGIQPKQSRSPNHGTEKAKEIVLKKFTKEEQKIIDEMIDKAAESLDFLLKEGLDKAMNEYNK
;
A
#
# COMPACT_ATOMS: atom_id res chain seq x y z
N MET A 1 -26.21 24.48 61.55
CA MET A 1 -25.71 23.12 61.19
C MET A 1 -24.30 23.27 60.63
N ASN A 2 -23.32 22.84 61.40
CA ASN A 2 -21.92 22.68 60.99
C ASN A 2 -21.79 21.70 59.81
N ARG A 3 -20.81 21.91 58.93
CA ARG A 3 -19.80 20.88 58.67
C ARG A 3 -18.53 21.45 58.06
N ASN A 4 -17.43 21.02 58.68
CA ASN A 4 -16.05 21.42 58.51
C ASN A 4 -15.43 20.93 57.21
N THR A 5 -14.40 21.65 56.79
CA THR A 5 -13.30 21.25 55.92
C THR A 5 -12.35 20.28 56.62
N GLU A 6 -11.84 19.25 55.92
CA GLU A 6 -10.47 18.68 56.08
C GLU A 6 -10.11 17.73 54.90
N PRO A 7 -8.80 17.51 54.57
CA PRO A 7 -8.32 16.97 53.29
C PRO A 7 -8.03 15.45 53.31
N LEU A 8 -8.09 14.81 52.14
CA LEU A 8 -7.70 13.41 51.94
C LEU A 8 -6.23 13.27 51.51
N SER A 9 -5.57 12.30 52.13
CA SER A 9 -4.14 12.04 52.24
C SER A 9 -3.48 11.38 51.01
N GLU A 10 -2.20 11.70 50.82
CA GLU A 10 -1.24 10.92 50.05
C GLU A 10 -0.93 9.61 50.78
N ASN A 11 -1.01 8.47 50.10
CA ASN A 11 -0.17 7.27 50.32
C ASN A 11 -0.54 6.16 49.33
N ALA A 12 0.18 6.09 48.20
CA ALA A 12 0.24 4.88 47.37
C ALA A 12 1.50 4.07 47.76
N THR A 13 1.30 2.82 48.16
CA THR A 13 2.28 1.91 48.74
C THR A 13 3.42 1.54 47.78
N GLN A 14 4.62 1.33 48.34
CA GLN A 14 5.91 1.12 47.66
C GLN A 14 5.90 0.01 46.58
N GLU A 15 5.00 -0.97 46.68
CA GLU A 15 4.87 -2.07 45.70
C GLU A 15 4.36 -1.61 44.33
N GLN A 16 3.50 -0.58 44.27
CA GLN A 16 2.98 -0.06 43.00
C GLN A 16 4.06 0.70 42.19
N LYS A 17 5.10 1.22 42.86
CA LYS A 17 6.23 1.91 42.21
C LYS A 17 7.23 0.94 41.57
N VAL A 18 7.36 -0.29 42.10
CA VAL A 18 8.33 -1.29 41.60
C VAL A 18 7.86 -1.94 40.29
N VAL A 19 6.55 -2.13 40.11
CA VAL A 19 5.98 -2.69 38.86
C VAL A 19 6.12 -1.71 37.69
N ALA A 20 5.98 -0.40 37.93
CA ALA A 20 6.15 0.63 36.90
C ALA A 20 7.60 0.74 36.39
N LEU A 21 8.60 0.57 37.27
CA LEU A 21 10.01 0.68 36.90
C LEU A 21 10.50 -0.50 36.03
N ARG A 22 9.93 -1.71 36.20
CA ARG A 22 10.24 -2.85 35.33
C ARG A 22 9.68 -2.69 33.90
N GLY A 23 8.56 -2.01 33.74
CA GLY A 23 7.98 -1.70 32.42
C GLY A 23 8.80 -0.71 31.58
N ILE A 24 9.48 0.23 32.24
CA ILE A 24 10.30 1.26 31.57
C ILE A 24 11.66 0.70 31.11
N SER A 25 12.22 -0.26 31.84
CA SER A 25 13.46 -0.96 31.49
C SER A 25 13.36 -1.69 30.14
N ASN A 26 12.23 -2.33 29.84
CA ASN A 26 12.05 -3.07 28.59
C ASN A 26 11.80 -2.15 27.37
N GLN A 27 11.30 -0.92 27.57
CA GLN A 27 11.12 0.04 26.47
C GLN A 27 12.44 0.69 26.03
N LYS A 28 13.42 0.85 26.93
CA LYS A 28 14.74 1.38 26.57
C LYS A 28 15.54 0.45 25.65
N LYS A 29 15.24 -0.86 25.64
CA LYS A 29 15.93 -1.84 24.80
C LYS A 29 15.53 -1.75 23.32
N CYS A 30 14.31 -1.31 23.00
CA CYS A 30 13.83 -1.18 21.61
C CYS A 30 14.37 0.05 20.86
N LEU A 31 14.91 1.05 21.55
CA LEU A 31 15.34 2.31 20.93
C LEU A 31 16.82 2.33 20.50
N PHE A 32 17.62 1.33 20.90
CA PHE A 32 19.07 1.32 20.67
C PHE A 32 19.55 0.47 19.48
N GLU A 33 18.66 -0.18 18.73
CA GLU A 33 19.07 -1.08 17.63
C GLU A 33 19.08 -0.45 16.23
N ASN A 34 18.67 0.80 16.07
CA ASN A 34 18.73 1.48 14.76
C ASN A 34 19.91 2.47 14.70
N LYS A 35 21.02 2.00 14.13
CA LYS A 35 22.22 2.80 13.82
C LYS A 35 21.88 4.00 12.93
N ILE A 36 21.80 5.20 13.51
CA ILE A 36 21.81 6.47 12.78
C ILE A 36 23.26 7.02 12.81
N PRO A 37 23.85 7.49 11.70
CA PRO A 37 25.26 7.88 11.67
C PRO A 37 25.51 9.14 12.52
N VAL A 38 26.40 9.03 13.50
CA VAL A 38 26.80 10.04 14.49
C VAL A 38 27.46 11.30 13.86
N PHE A 39 27.71 11.31 12.56
CA PHE A 39 28.46 12.36 11.86
C PHE A 39 27.71 13.69 11.71
N TRP A 40 26.37 13.67 11.65
CA TRP A 40 25.56 14.90 11.49
C TRP A 40 25.31 15.64 12.81
N PHE A 41 25.53 14.98 13.96
CA PHE A 41 25.25 15.56 15.27
C PHE A 41 26.36 16.52 15.73
N GLN A 42 27.62 16.28 15.33
CA GLN A 42 28.76 17.11 15.75
C GLN A 42 28.83 18.46 15.01
N THR A 43 28.36 18.53 13.76
CA THR A 43 28.39 19.76 12.96
C THR A 43 27.33 20.78 13.42
N ALA A 44 26.14 20.29 13.84
CA ALA A 44 25.07 21.14 14.33
C ALA A 44 25.38 21.77 15.70
N VAL A 45 26.18 21.10 16.55
CA VAL A 45 26.60 21.62 17.85
C VAL A 45 27.72 22.66 17.72
N ARG A 46 28.60 22.54 16.71
CA ARG A 46 29.65 23.54 16.45
C ARG A 46 29.13 24.84 15.84
N ALA A 47 28.07 24.78 15.01
CA ALA A 47 27.53 25.96 14.36
C ALA A 47 26.79 26.92 15.32
N ASN A 48 26.32 26.42 16.48
CA ASN A 48 25.50 27.20 17.42
C ASN A 48 26.30 27.86 18.57
N LEU A 49 27.62 27.69 18.61
CA LEU A 49 28.48 28.27 19.66
C LEU A 49 29.21 29.55 19.24
N LEU A 50 29.02 30.06 18.01
CA LEU A 50 29.82 31.17 17.47
C LEU A 50 29.05 32.29 16.76
N SER A 51 27.80 32.57 17.07
CA SER A 51 27.15 33.78 16.51
C SER A 51 26.11 34.40 17.44
N HIS A 52 26.60 35.07 18.48
CA HIS A 52 25.99 36.32 18.92
C HIS A 52 26.52 37.41 17.98
N GLU A 53 25.77 37.77 16.93
CA GLU A 53 25.78 39.11 16.33
C GLU A 53 24.71 39.21 15.22
N SER A 54 23.98 40.32 15.27
CA SER A 54 23.08 40.96 14.28
C SER A 54 22.70 40.21 12.99
N ILE A 55 21.39 40.02 12.79
CA ILE A 55 20.76 39.59 11.52
C ILE A 55 20.73 40.79 10.55
N PRO A 56 21.35 40.72 9.35
CA PRO A 56 21.09 41.69 8.29
C PRO A 56 19.94 41.22 7.38
N SER A 57 19.10 42.17 6.98
CA SER A 57 18.00 41.99 6.04
C SER A 57 18.50 41.71 4.61
N ILE A 58 18.04 40.63 3.99
CA ILE A 58 18.39 40.27 2.59
C ILE A 58 17.31 40.80 1.61
N PRO A 59 17.67 41.42 0.46
CA PRO A 59 16.72 42.06 -0.46
C PRO A 59 15.96 41.09 -1.39
N ARG A 60 14.88 41.62 -1.95
CA ARG A 60 13.78 40.92 -2.63
C ARG A 60 14.00 40.71 -4.15
N GLU A 61 15.12 40.13 -4.58
CA GLU A 61 15.38 39.89 -6.03
C GLU A 61 15.80 38.48 -6.49
N GLU A 62 16.03 37.50 -5.61
CA GLU A 62 16.44 36.14 -6.06
C GLU A 62 15.29 35.15 -6.34
N TRP A 63 14.13 35.63 -6.84
CA TRP A 63 12.99 34.77 -7.19
C TRP A 63 12.89 34.36 -8.67
N ARG A 64 13.96 34.50 -9.46
CA ARG A 64 14.00 34.01 -10.84
C ARG A 64 15.23 33.16 -11.10
N VAL A 65 15.10 31.83 -10.94
CA VAL A 65 15.38 30.81 -11.98
C VAL A 65 14.73 29.51 -11.51
N ALA A 66 13.50 29.25 -11.95
CA ALA A 66 12.87 27.94 -11.88
C ALA A 66 12.34 27.58 -13.26
N ASN A 67 13.20 27.00 -14.09
CA ASN A 67 12.79 26.13 -15.19
C ASN A 67 14.04 25.51 -15.81
N THR A 68 14.34 24.28 -15.45
CA THR A 68 14.59 23.16 -16.36
C THR A 68 15.22 21.98 -15.62
N LYS A 69 14.67 20.79 -15.88
CA LYS A 69 15.19 19.43 -15.60
C LYS A 69 15.11 18.91 -14.15
N ASN A 70 14.45 17.75 -14.06
CA ASN A 70 14.35 16.79 -12.94
C ASN A 70 13.15 16.97 -11.99
N GLN A 71 12.01 16.41 -12.41
CA GLN A 71 10.80 16.20 -11.60
C GLN A 71 10.86 14.93 -10.72
N THR A 72 12.06 14.44 -10.36
CA THR A 72 12.24 13.25 -9.51
C THR A 72 12.68 13.54 -8.07
N THR A 73 12.85 14.80 -7.67
CA THR A 73 13.25 15.20 -6.30
C THR A 73 12.15 15.88 -5.50
N MET A 74 10.89 15.78 -5.93
CA MET A 74 9.74 16.39 -5.24
C MET A 74 8.93 15.41 -4.35
N GLN A 75 9.55 14.31 -3.88
CA GLN A 75 8.90 13.36 -2.96
C GLN A 75 9.57 13.19 -1.58
N SER A 76 10.70 13.85 -1.32
CA SER A 76 11.37 13.81 0.00
C SER A 76 11.25 15.11 0.82
N ALA A 77 10.64 16.17 0.29
CA ALA A 77 10.63 17.49 0.94
C ALA A 77 9.47 17.74 1.92
N TYR A 78 8.47 16.87 2.01
CA TYR A 78 7.29 17.11 2.87
C TYR A 78 7.37 16.52 4.29
N VAL A 79 8.49 15.91 4.68
CA VAL A 79 8.68 15.35 6.04
C VAL A 79 9.59 16.23 6.93
N PHE A 80 10.22 17.27 6.39
CA PHE A 80 11.20 18.09 7.14
C PHE A 80 10.74 19.51 7.45
N ILE A 81 9.47 19.68 7.84
CA ILE A 81 9.04 20.90 8.55
C ILE A 81 8.23 20.51 9.78
N LEU A 82 8.78 19.65 10.63
CA LEU A 82 8.63 19.91 12.06
C LEU A 82 9.78 20.87 12.38
N PRO A 83 9.49 22.14 12.73
CA PRO A 83 10.53 23.11 12.98
C PRO A 83 11.50 22.52 14.02
N PRO A 84 12.82 22.80 13.94
CA PRO A 84 13.79 22.35 14.94
C PRO A 84 13.37 22.71 16.39
N PHE A 85 12.46 23.67 16.55
CA PHE A 85 11.70 23.97 17.76
C PHE A 85 10.98 22.75 18.40
N PHE A 86 10.44 21.81 17.64
CA PHE A 86 9.64 20.68 18.16
C PHE A 86 10.50 19.59 18.80
N LEU A 87 11.68 19.31 18.22
CA LEU A 87 12.70 18.44 18.81
C LEU A 87 13.37 19.10 20.02
N PHE A 88 13.58 20.43 19.97
CA PHE A 88 14.11 21.20 21.11
C PHE A 88 13.15 21.23 22.31
N VAL A 89 11.83 21.28 22.06
CA VAL A 89 10.80 21.16 23.10
C VAL A 89 10.81 19.75 23.70
N LEU A 90 10.89 18.70 22.89
CA LEU A 90 10.96 17.32 23.39
C LEU A 90 12.21 17.07 24.25
N PHE A 91 13.37 17.60 23.85
CA PHE A 91 14.64 17.42 24.59
C PHE A 91 14.75 18.31 25.83
N SER A 92 14.21 19.54 25.81
CA SER A 92 14.18 20.42 26.98
C SER A 92 13.20 19.97 28.06
N LEU A 93 12.21 19.12 27.72
CA LEU A 93 11.21 18.61 28.65
C LEU A 93 11.69 17.42 29.49
N GLU A 94 12.78 16.74 29.10
CA GLU A 94 13.34 15.62 29.89
C GLU A 94 14.10 16.10 31.14
N LYS A 95 14.57 17.36 31.16
CA LYS A 95 15.27 17.97 32.30
C LYS A 95 14.38 18.67 33.32
N ARG A 96 13.06 18.72 33.13
CA ARG A 96 12.11 19.23 34.12
C ARG A 96 11.18 18.12 34.58
N ALA A 97 11.64 17.37 35.58
CA ALA A 97 10.83 16.44 36.36
C ALA A 97 9.75 17.22 37.13
N ASN A 98 8.64 17.50 36.46
CA ASN A 98 7.30 17.72 37.00
C ASN A 98 6.35 17.86 35.80
N LEU A 99 6.19 16.76 35.05
CA LEU A 99 5.18 16.71 34.00
C LEU A 99 3.80 16.67 34.67
N ASN A 100 3.10 17.80 34.63
CA ASN A 100 1.68 17.88 34.97
C ASN A 100 0.90 16.76 34.24
N TYR A 101 0.12 15.98 34.98
CA TYR A 101 -0.70 14.87 34.48
C TYR A 101 -1.52 15.25 33.24
N THR A 102 -1.98 16.50 33.17
CA THR A 102 -2.71 17.12 32.07
C THR A 102 -1.88 17.23 30.77
N PHE A 103 -0.57 17.49 30.87
CA PHE A 103 0.34 17.54 29.73
C PHE A 103 0.61 16.14 29.16
N CYS A 104 0.78 15.14 30.02
CA CYS A 104 0.92 13.74 29.61
C CYS A 104 -0.34 13.22 28.90
N LYS A 105 -1.54 13.61 29.37
CA LYS A 105 -2.82 13.34 28.66
C LYS A 105 -2.87 13.99 27.27
N LYS A 106 -2.48 15.26 27.15
CA LYS A 106 -2.45 15.96 25.86
C LYS A 106 -1.43 15.37 24.89
N ALA A 107 -0.23 15.02 25.36
CA ALA A 107 0.79 14.36 24.54
C ALA A 107 0.34 12.96 24.10
N CYS A 108 -0.30 12.18 24.97
CA CYS A 108 -0.88 10.88 24.62
C CYS A 108 -2.05 11.02 23.63
N GLN A 109 -2.88 12.06 23.77
CA GLN A 109 -3.96 12.36 22.82
C GLN A 109 -3.41 12.81 21.46
N LEU A 110 -2.35 13.63 21.45
CA LEU A 110 -1.64 14.02 20.23
C LEU A 110 -0.96 12.81 19.57
N LEU A 111 -0.34 11.91 20.34
CA LEU A 111 0.20 10.64 19.84
C LEU A 111 -0.89 9.71 19.30
N LYS A 112 -2.09 9.70 19.90
CA LYS A 112 -3.25 8.98 19.35
C LYS A 112 -3.74 9.62 18.05
N ILE A 113 -3.76 10.95 17.97
CA ILE A 113 -4.14 11.68 16.74
C ILE A 113 -3.08 11.46 15.66
N ILE A 114 -1.79 11.54 15.98
CA ILE A 114 -0.68 11.27 15.07
C ILE A 114 -0.69 9.80 14.65
N LYS A 115 -0.90 8.83 15.56
CA LYS A 115 -1.13 7.42 15.20
C LYS A 115 -2.35 7.26 14.30
N LYS A 116 -3.46 7.97 14.56
CA LYS A 116 -4.68 7.96 13.74
C LYS A 116 -4.50 8.63 12.37
N MET A 117 -3.63 9.64 12.28
CA MET A 117 -3.27 10.36 11.05
C MET A 117 -2.22 9.59 10.23
N ILE A 118 -1.28 8.90 10.88
CA ILE A 118 -0.38 7.93 10.24
C ILE A 118 -1.17 6.69 9.80
N GLN A 119 -2.23 6.34 10.54
CA GLN A 119 -3.27 5.38 10.17
C GLN A 119 -4.35 6.01 9.27
N CYS A 120 -4.00 7.02 8.48
CA CYS A 120 -4.66 7.20 7.18
C CYS A 120 -4.28 5.99 6.33
N LYS A 121 -4.91 4.85 6.62
CA LYS A 121 -4.70 3.55 5.95
C LYS A 121 -4.71 3.80 4.44
N ASN A 122 -3.58 3.57 3.78
CA ASN A 122 -3.59 3.34 2.36
C ASN A 122 -4.58 2.19 2.13
N MET A 123 -5.63 2.47 1.35
CA MET A 123 -6.50 1.40 0.88
C MET A 123 -5.83 0.75 -0.31
N ILE A 124 -5.95 -0.56 -0.43
CA ILE A 124 -5.53 -1.27 -1.64
C ILE A 124 -6.79 -1.75 -2.34
N LEU A 125 -6.90 -1.43 -3.62
CA LEU A 125 -7.91 -1.96 -4.51
C LEU A 125 -7.24 -2.97 -5.45
N ILE A 126 -7.66 -4.23 -5.36
CA ILE A 126 -7.21 -5.31 -6.24
C ILE A 126 -8.37 -5.68 -7.17
N ILE A 127 -8.18 -5.45 -8.47
CA ILE A 127 -9.16 -5.76 -9.50
C ILE A 127 -8.65 -6.96 -10.30
N GLY A 128 -9.40 -8.05 -10.30
CA GLY A 128 -9.17 -9.16 -11.22
C GLY A 128 -10.05 -8.96 -12.44
N LEU A 129 -9.48 -9.11 -13.63
CA LEU A 129 -10.21 -8.99 -14.89
C LEU A 129 -10.81 -10.33 -15.33
N GLY A 130 -11.95 -10.25 -15.99
CA GLY A 130 -12.73 -11.38 -16.48
C GLY A 130 -14.05 -10.92 -17.10
N ASN A 131 -14.73 -11.83 -17.79
CA ASN A 131 -16.09 -11.63 -18.28
C ASN A 131 -17.11 -12.33 -17.35
N PRO A 132 -18.26 -11.71 -17.06
CA PRO A 132 -19.33 -12.30 -16.26
C PRO A 132 -20.14 -13.33 -17.04
N GLY A 133 -20.67 -14.33 -16.32
CA GLY A 133 -21.54 -15.36 -16.86
C GLY A 133 -20.86 -16.72 -17.06
N GLU A 134 -21.66 -17.79 -16.92
CA GLU A 134 -21.16 -19.17 -16.87
C GLU A 134 -20.36 -19.59 -18.11
N LYS A 135 -20.69 -19.06 -19.29
CA LYS A 135 -19.96 -19.37 -20.53
C LYS A 135 -18.49 -18.95 -20.50
N PHE A 136 -18.12 -17.94 -19.72
CA PHE A 136 -16.75 -17.45 -19.59
C PHE A 136 -16.02 -18.01 -18.38
N LYS A 137 -16.72 -18.75 -17.52
CA LYS A 137 -16.11 -19.45 -16.39
C LYS A 137 -15.05 -20.42 -16.93
N ASN A 138 -13.89 -20.41 -16.29
CA ASN A 138 -12.75 -21.25 -16.66
C ASN A 138 -12.14 -20.96 -18.03
N THR A 139 -12.46 -19.81 -18.65
CA THR A 139 -11.75 -19.33 -19.85
C THR A 139 -10.46 -18.62 -19.48
N ARG A 140 -9.50 -18.57 -20.42
CA ARG A 140 -8.22 -17.89 -20.23
C ARG A 140 -8.38 -16.43 -19.82
N HIS A 141 -9.35 -15.72 -20.40
CA HIS A 141 -9.65 -14.31 -20.08
C HIS A 141 -10.16 -14.07 -18.65
N ASN A 142 -10.56 -15.14 -17.95
CA ASN A 142 -11.04 -15.06 -16.57
C ASN A 142 -9.95 -15.44 -15.55
N ALA A 143 -8.68 -15.58 -15.97
CA ALA A 143 -7.58 -15.87 -15.06
C ALA A 143 -7.48 -14.86 -13.90
N GLY A 144 -7.77 -13.57 -14.16
CA GLY A 144 -7.78 -12.54 -13.11
C GLY A 144 -8.83 -12.80 -12.03
N PHE A 145 -10.03 -13.28 -12.39
CA PHE A 145 -11.04 -13.69 -11.41
C PHE A 145 -10.60 -14.92 -10.61
N MET A 146 -9.97 -15.89 -11.26
CA MET A 146 -9.50 -17.12 -10.59
C MET A 146 -8.45 -16.83 -9.52
N VAL A 147 -7.47 -15.98 -9.85
CA VAL A 147 -6.44 -15.55 -8.89
C VAL A 147 -7.08 -14.78 -7.73
N LEU A 148 -8.05 -13.91 -8.01
CA LEU A 148 -8.78 -13.21 -6.94
C LEU A 148 -9.54 -14.17 -6.02
N ASP A 149 -10.19 -15.20 -6.57
CA ASP A 149 -10.93 -16.18 -5.79
C ASP A 149 -9.99 -16.99 -4.88
N LYS A 150 -8.81 -17.37 -5.39
CA LYS A 150 -7.78 -18.04 -4.61
C LYS A 150 -7.26 -17.13 -3.49
N PHE A 151 -6.83 -15.91 -3.82
CA PHE A 151 -6.32 -14.93 -2.87
C PHE A 151 -7.34 -14.60 -1.77
N ALA A 152 -8.60 -14.41 -2.15
CA ALA A 152 -9.69 -14.17 -1.22
C ALA A 152 -9.83 -15.31 -0.20
N LYS A 153 -9.75 -16.56 -0.67
CA LYS A 153 -9.85 -17.74 0.19
C LYS A 153 -8.68 -17.84 1.18
N GLU A 154 -7.44 -17.65 0.71
CA GLU A 154 -6.24 -17.76 1.55
C GLU A 154 -6.16 -16.67 2.62
N ASN A 155 -6.65 -15.47 2.28
CA ASN A 155 -6.66 -14.32 3.18
C ASN A 155 -7.99 -14.13 3.92
N ASN A 156 -8.82 -15.18 4.02
CA ASN A 156 -10.08 -15.20 4.78
C ASN A 156 -11.03 -14.03 4.45
N PHE A 157 -11.10 -13.63 3.19
CA PHE A 157 -12.06 -12.63 2.75
C PHE A 157 -13.49 -13.19 2.87
N PRO A 158 -14.47 -12.36 3.25
CA PRO A 158 -15.88 -12.71 3.13
C PRO A 158 -16.28 -13.05 1.70
N GLU A 159 -17.43 -13.70 1.53
CA GLU A 159 -18.00 -13.95 0.22
C GLU A 159 -18.18 -12.65 -0.59
N PHE A 160 -17.90 -12.72 -1.89
CA PHE A 160 -18.11 -11.62 -2.80
C PHE A 160 -19.59 -11.25 -2.90
N LYS A 161 -19.91 -9.98 -2.65
CA LYS A 161 -21.27 -9.45 -2.77
C LYS A 161 -21.39 -8.56 -3.99
N LEU A 162 -22.50 -8.68 -4.72
CA LEU A 162 -22.78 -7.82 -5.86
C LEU A 162 -23.09 -6.40 -5.39
N GLN A 163 -22.23 -5.46 -5.77
CA GLN A 163 -22.41 -4.04 -5.53
C GLN A 163 -22.84 -3.37 -6.83
N LYS A 164 -24.16 -3.15 -6.99
CA LYS A 164 -24.75 -2.55 -8.20
C LYS A 164 -24.17 -1.18 -8.53
N LYS A 165 -23.81 -0.38 -7.51
CA LYS A 165 -23.16 0.94 -7.70
C LYS A 165 -21.85 0.87 -8.49
N TYR A 166 -21.15 -0.26 -8.39
CA TYR A 166 -19.83 -0.47 -8.98
C TYR A 166 -19.85 -1.46 -10.13
N ASP A 167 -21.02 -2.01 -10.47
CA ASP A 167 -21.18 -3.15 -11.38
C ASP A 167 -20.12 -4.22 -11.12
N SER A 168 -19.91 -4.58 -9.85
CA SER A 168 -18.80 -5.45 -9.43
C SER A 168 -19.22 -6.36 -8.28
N LEU A 169 -18.68 -7.57 -8.28
CA LEU A 169 -18.63 -8.42 -7.11
C LEU A 169 -17.48 -7.94 -6.23
N VAL A 170 -17.76 -7.56 -4.99
CA VAL A 170 -16.78 -6.94 -4.08
C VAL A 170 -16.68 -7.73 -2.79
N SER A 171 -15.45 -7.89 -2.30
CA SER A 171 -15.17 -8.37 -0.95
C SER A 171 -14.13 -7.47 -0.28
N GLU A 172 -14.26 -7.21 1.01
CA GLU A 172 -13.37 -6.32 1.76
C GLU A 172 -12.83 -7.05 2.99
N ASN A 173 -11.53 -6.88 3.25
CA ASN A 173 -10.89 -7.37 4.47
C ASN A 173 -9.71 -6.46 4.84
N VAL A 174 -9.09 -6.71 5.99
CA VAL A 174 -7.81 -6.12 6.38
C VAL A 174 -6.71 -7.17 6.19
N VAL A 175 -5.72 -6.84 5.38
CA VAL A 175 -4.55 -7.69 5.10
C VAL A 175 -3.31 -6.87 5.43
N ASN A 176 -2.39 -7.41 6.24
CA ASN A 176 -1.18 -6.70 6.69
C ASN A 176 -1.47 -5.30 7.27
N ASP A 177 -2.49 -5.18 8.12
CA ASP A 177 -3.00 -3.92 8.69
C ASP A 177 -3.58 -2.89 7.69
N GLU A 178 -3.57 -3.18 6.39
CA GLU A 178 -4.12 -2.32 5.34
C GLU A 178 -5.52 -2.76 4.92
N LYS A 179 -6.41 -1.79 4.70
CA LYS A 179 -7.75 -2.09 4.20
C LYS A 179 -7.64 -2.48 2.73
N THR A 180 -8.01 -3.71 2.41
CA THR A 180 -7.92 -4.29 1.07
C THR A 180 -9.31 -4.57 0.53
N ILE A 181 -9.57 -4.12 -0.69
CA ILE A 181 -10.82 -4.30 -1.42
C ILE A 181 -10.51 -5.16 -2.65
N LEU A 182 -11.19 -6.29 -2.77
CA LEU A 182 -11.15 -7.15 -3.94
C LEU A 182 -12.38 -6.87 -4.80
N ALA A 183 -12.19 -6.71 -6.11
CA ALA A 183 -13.28 -6.46 -7.03
C ALA A 183 -13.17 -7.30 -8.30
N LYS A 184 -14.28 -7.95 -8.66
CA LYS A 184 -14.49 -8.64 -9.94
C LYS A 184 -15.57 -7.89 -10.74
N PRO A 185 -15.19 -7.02 -11.68
CA PRO A 185 -16.14 -6.28 -12.51
C PRO A 185 -17.14 -7.22 -13.20
N GLN A 186 -18.43 -6.99 -13.01
CA GLN A 186 -19.52 -7.69 -13.70
C GLN A 186 -19.92 -6.98 -15.00
N THR A 187 -18.94 -6.33 -15.64
CA THR A 187 -19.04 -5.73 -16.97
C THR A 187 -18.32 -6.62 -17.97
N PHE A 188 -18.57 -6.45 -19.27
CA PHE A 188 -17.71 -7.08 -20.27
C PHE A 188 -16.28 -6.53 -20.20
N MET A 189 -15.31 -7.33 -20.62
CA MET A 189 -13.88 -7.03 -20.53
C MET A 189 -13.51 -5.65 -21.08
N ASN A 190 -14.09 -5.24 -22.22
CA ASN A 190 -13.85 -3.93 -22.83
C ASN A 190 -14.39 -2.75 -22.01
N ASP A 191 -15.24 -3.00 -21.03
CA ASP A 191 -15.91 -2.02 -20.19
C ASP A 191 -15.47 -2.06 -18.72
N SER A 192 -14.49 -2.90 -18.36
CA SER A 192 -14.00 -3.03 -16.98
C SER A 192 -13.51 -1.72 -16.36
N GLY A 193 -13.08 -0.75 -17.18
CA GLY A 193 -12.69 0.58 -16.72
C GLY A 193 -13.83 1.41 -16.14
N LYS A 194 -15.08 1.17 -16.56
CA LYS A 194 -16.27 1.85 -16.00
C LYS A 194 -16.41 1.48 -14.52
N ALA A 195 -16.38 0.19 -14.21
CA ALA A 195 -16.42 -0.33 -12.85
C ALA A 195 -15.23 0.16 -12.01
N ALA A 196 -14.00 0.05 -12.54
CA ALA A 196 -12.79 0.50 -11.86
C ALA A 196 -12.85 1.98 -11.47
N LYS A 197 -13.35 2.84 -12.36
CA LYS A 197 -13.49 4.29 -12.10
C LYS A 197 -14.40 4.58 -10.89
N TYR A 198 -15.52 3.86 -10.75
CA TYR A 198 -16.41 4.07 -9.62
C TYR A 198 -15.81 3.57 -8.30
N LEU A 199 -15.12 2.41 -8.31
CA LEU A 199 -14.44 1.85 -7.14
C LEU A 199 -13.30 2.74 -6.62
N LEU A 200 -12.56 3.37 -7.54
CA LEU A 200 -11.49 4.31 -7.20
C LEU A 200 -12.06 5.60 -6.61
N LYS A 201 -13.17 6.12 -7.15
CA LYS A 201 -13.82 7.33 -6.63
C LYS A 201 -14.38 7.16 -5.21
N SER A 202 -14.80 5.94 -4.84
CA SER A 202 -15.27 5.67 -3.48
C SER A 202 -14.15 5.55 -2.44
N SER A 203 -12.89 5.56 -2.88
CA SER A 203 -11.73 5.28 -2.02
C SER A 203 -10.78 6.46 -1.98
N THR A 204 -10.33 6.86 -0.79
CA THR A 204 -9.32 7.91 -0.64
C THR A 204 -7.92 7.33 -0.93
N ARG A 205 -7.32 7.74 -2.06
CA ARG A 205 -5.94 7.38 -2.48
C ARG A 205 -5.64 5.87 -2.50
N PRO A 206 -6.46 5.02 -3.16
CA PRO A 206 -6.18 3.60 -3.19
C PRO A 206 -4.92 3.29 -4.03
N GLY A 207 -4.04 2.44 -3.52
CA GLY A 207 -3.11 1.71 -4.37
C GLY A 207 -3.93 0.78 -5.28
N LEU A 208 -3.65 0.77 -6.58
CA LEU A 208 -4.37 -0.07 -7.55
C LEU A 208 -3.48 -1.20 -8.04
N ILE A 209 -3.98 -2.43 -7.92
CA ILE A 209 -3.41 -3.64 -8.49
C ILE A 209 -4.44 -4.25 -9.45
N VAL A 210 -4.03 -4.54 -10.69
CA VAL A 210 -4.89 -5.17 -11.69
C VAL A 210 -4.32 -6.53 -12.10
N ILE A 211 -5.08 -7.59 -11.92
CA ILE A 211 -4.70 -8.95 -12.29
C ILE A 211 -5.39 -9.30 -13.59
N HIS A 212 -4.63 -9.74 -14.59
CA HIS A 212 -5.17 -10.03 -15.92
C HIS A 212 -4.37 -11.12 -16.63
N ASP A 213 -5.00 -11.76 -17.61
CA ASP A 213 -4.34 -12.72 -18.48
C ASP A 213 -3.43 -12.03 -19.51
N ASP A 214 -2.43 -12.77 -19.98
CA ASP A 214 -1.44 -12.28 -20.90
C ASP A 214 -1.01 -13.36 -21.89
N ILE A 215 -1.31 -13.12 -23.17
CA ILE A 215 -1.03 -14.07 -24.25
C ILE A 215 0.44 -14.08 -24.68
N ASP A 216 1.19 -13.03 -24.37
CA ASP A 216 2.62 -12.96 -24.69
C ASP A 216 3.48 -13.71 -23.65
N LEU A 217 2.87 -14.08 -22.51
CA LEU A 217 3.53 -14.83 -21.45
C LEU A 217 3.20 -16.34 -21.55
N PRO A 218 4.22 -17.21 -21.52
CA PRO A 218 4.02 -18.66 -21.47
C PRO A 218 3.11 -19.09 -20.32
N LEU A 219 2.25 -20.09 -20.57
CA LEU A 219 1.47 -20.71 -19.50
C LEU A 219 2.36 -21.18 -18.34
N GLY A 220 1.98 -20.84 -17.12
CA GLY A 220 2.74 -21.14 -15.89
C GLY A 220 3.71 -20.04 -15.46
N LYS A 221 3.87 -18.97 -16.26
CA LYS A 221 4.65 -17.79 -15.88
C LYS A 221 3.75 -16.65 -15.42
N ILE A 222 4.17 -15.96 -14.38
CA ILE A 222 3.56 -14.71 -13.92
C ILE A 222 4.57 -13.58 -14.04
N LYS A 223 4.08 -12.34 -14.16
CA LYS A 223 4.96 -11.17 -14.18
C LYS A 223 4.29 -9.97 -13.53
N ILE A 224 4.99 -9.34 -12.59
CA ILE A 224 4.58 -8.10 -11.94
C ILE A 224 5.19 -6.93 -12.70
N VAL A 225 4.35 -5.98 -13.12
CA VAL A 225 4.77 -4.75 -13.80
C VAL A 225 4.06 -3.54 -13.22
N LYS A 226 4.64 -2.36 -13.39
CA LYS A 226 4.03 -1.08 -13.03
C LYS A 226 4.23 -0.07 -14.17
N ASP A 227 3.28 0.85 -14.34
CA ASP A 227 3.35 1.99 -15.26
C ASP A 227 3.57 1.63 -16.74
N ARG A 228 2.99 0.51 -17.18
CA ARG A 228 3.09 0.02 -18.58
C ARG A 228 1.79 0.23 -19.38
N GLY A 229 1.87 0.21 -20.72
CA GLY A 229 0.69 0.21 -21.61
C GLY A 229 -0.14 -1.08 -21.53
N SER A 230 -1.29 -1.13 -22.21
CA SER A 230 -2.20 -2.29 -22.17
C SER A 230 -1.72 -3.52 -22.94
N ALA A 231 -0.73 -3.36 -23.83
CA ALA A 231 -0.27 -4.42 -24.74
C ALA A 231 -1.43 -5.11 -25.48
N GLY A 232 -2.45 -4.34 -25.88
CA GLY A 232 -3.62 -4.86 -26.61
C GLY A 232 -4.70 -5.52 -25.72
N HIS A 233 -4.47 -5.70 -24.42
CA HIS A 233 -5.47 -6.25 -23.51
C HIS A 233 -6.62 -5.26 -23.27
N LYS A 234 -7.85 -5.65 -23.63
CA LYS A 234 -9.01 -4.75 -23.68
C LYS A 234 -9.48 -4.24 -22.31
N GLY A 235 -9.42 -5.07 -21.27
CA GLY A 235 -9.77 -4.61 -19.91
C GLY A 235 -8.78 -3.60 -19.33
N VAL A 236 -7.47 -3.86 -19.45
CA VAL A 236 -6.42 -2.88 -19.09
C VAL A 236 -6.55 -1.60 -19.91
N GLU A 237 -6.81 -1.69 -21.22
CA GLU A 237 -7.05 -0.53 -22.08
C GLU A 237 -8.26 0.29 -21.58
N SER A 238 -9.35 -0.38 -21.23
CA SER A 238 -10.55 0.24 -20.66
C SER A 238 -10.26 0.95 -19.34
N ILE A 239 -9.50 0.32 -18.44
CA ILE A 239 -9.07 0.88 -17.15
C ILE A 239 -8.23 2.15 -17.37
N ILE A 240 -7.20 2.07 -18.20
CA ILE A 240 -6.34 3.23 -18.51
C ILE A 240 -7.17 4.38 -19.09
N LYS A 241 -8.07 4.08 -20.03
CA LYS A 241 -8.93 5.09 -20.66
C LYS A 241 -9.86 5.77 -19.66
N ASN A 242 -10.45 5.03 -18.73
CA ASN A 242 -11.45 5.56 -17.80
C ASN A 242 -10.83 6.28 -16.59
N ILE A 243 -9.63 5.86 -16.15
CA ILE A 243 -8.89 6.48 -15.06
C ILE A 243 -8.05 7.66 -15.57
N GLY A 244 -7.61 7.64 -16.83
CA GLY A 244 -6.74 8.66 -17.41
C GLY A 244 -5.27 8.50 -17.01
N ALA A 245 -4.89 7.38 -16.38
CA ALA A 245 -3.54 7.12 -15.91
C ALA A 245 -3.15 5.65 -16.06
N LYS A 246 -1.84 5.41 -16.14
CA LYS A 246 -1.24 4.06 -16.18
C LYS A 246 -0.59 3.69 -14.84
N ASN A 247 -0.77 4.51 -13.81
CA ASN A 247 -0.01 4.49 -12.57
C ASN A 247 -0.46 3.40 -11.58
N PHE A 248 -0.51 2.16 -12.03
CA PHE A 248 -0.96 1.03 -11.25
C PHE A 248 -0.13 -0.22 -11.51
N ILE A 249 -0.12 -1.10 -10.52
CA ILE A 249 0.58 -2.38 -10.59
C ILE A 249 -0.29 -3.35 -11.37
N ARG A 250 0.33 -4.21 -12.18
CA ARG A 250 -0.34 -5.32 -12.84
C ARG A 250 0.36 -6.62 -12.54
N LEU A 251 -0.43 -7.62 -12.19
CA LEU A 251 -0.02 -9.01 -12.13
C LEU A 251 -0.51 -9.69 -13.42
N ARG A 252 0.44 -9.96 -14.31
CA ARG A 252 0.20 -10.58 -15.62
C ARG A 252 0.27 -12.09 -15.47
N ILE A 253 -0.78 -12.77 -15.91
CA ILE A 253 -0.91 -14.23 -15.82
C ILE A 253 -0.70 -14.83 -17.20
N GLY A 254 0.34 -15.63 -17.39
CA GLY A 254 0.66 -16.21 -18.68
C GLY A 254 -0.35 -17.27 -19.12
N ILE A 255 -0.92 -17.10 -20.31
CA ILE A 255 -1.95 -17.99 -20.86
C ILE A 255 -1.59 -18.52 -22.26
N GLN A 256 -0.38 -18.23 -22.75
CA GLN A 256 0.05 -18.71 -24.06
C GLN A 256 -0.02 -20.24 -24.12
N PRO A 257 -0.84 -20.83 -25.03
CA PRO A 257 -0.99 -22.28 -25.10
C PRO A 257 0.32 -22.97 -25.44
N LYS A 258 0.61 -24.12 -24.80
CA LYS A 258 1.87 -24.86 -25.04
C LYS A 258 2.04 -25.31 -26.50
N GLN A 259 0.93 -25.64 -27.17
CA GLN A 259 0.91 -26.15 -28.54
C GLN A 259 1.01 -25.05 -29.61
N SER A 260 0.97 -23.78 -29.22
CA SER A 260 0.98 -22.61 -30.13
C SER A 260 2.32 -22.37 -30.84
N ARG A 261 3.38 -23.15 -30.54
CA ARG A 261 4.71 -23.04 -31.16
C ARG A 261 5.00 -24.09 -32.24
N SER A 262 4.04 -24.96 -32.57
CA SER A 262 4.24 -25.89 -33.69
C SER A 262 4.14 -25.13 -35.02
N PRO A 263 5.11 -25.24 -35.96
CA PRO A 263 5.12 -24.50 -37.23
C PRO A 263 3.86 -24.69 -38.09
N ASN A 264 3.09 -25.74 -37.81
CA ASN A 264 1.92 -26.16 -38.57
C ASN A 264 0.57 -25.87 -37.87
N HIS A 265 0.57 -25.30 -36.66
CA HIS A 265 -0.67 -24.84 -36.02
C HIS A 265 -0.87 -23.36 -36.34
N GLY A 266 -1.85 -23.12 -37.23
CA GLY A 266 -2.11 -21.85 -37.87
C GLY A 266 -2.36 -20.67 -36.91
N THR A 267 -2.39 -19.52 -37.57
CA THR A 267 -2.65 -18.14 -37.11
C THR A 267 -3.92 -17.98 -36.28
N GLU A 268 -4.02 -18.64 -35.14
CA GLU A 268 -5.18 -18.50 -34.27
C GLU A 268 -5.18 -17.09 -33.66
N LYS A 269 -6.26 -16.34 -33.89
CA LYS A 269 -6.33 -14.94 -33.47
C LYS A 269 -6.31 -14.88 -31.95
N ALA A 270 -5.54 -13.96 -31.38
CA ALA A 270 -5.44 -13.77 -29.92
C ALA A 270 -6.82 -13.69 -29.23
N LYS A 271 -7.82 -13.10 -29.90
CA LYS A 271 -9.20 -12.98 -29.40
C LYS A 271 -9.91 -14.34 -29.19
N GLU A 272 -9.58 -15.34 -29.97
CA GLU A 272 -10.19 -16.67 -29.87
C GLU A 272 -9.53 -17.48 -28.76
N ILE A 273 -8.20 -17.40 -28.65
CA ILE A 273 -7.43 -18.08 -27.61
C ILE A 273 -7.91 -17.67 -26.21
N VAL A 274 -8.04 -16.37 -25.96
CA VAL A 274 -8.44 -15.86 -24.63
C VAL A 274 -9.84 -16.33 -24.20
N LEU A 275 -10.73 -16.61 -25.14
CA LEU A 275 -12.09 -17.08 -24.84
C LEU A 275 -12.20 -18.60 -24.68
N LYS A 276 -11.14 -19.36 -25.00
CA LYS A 276 -11.12 -20.81 -24.80
C LYS A 276 -10.83 -21.17 -23.35
N LYS A 277 -11.33 -22.32 -22.92
CA LYS A 277 -10.98 -22.96 -21.64
C LYS A 277 -9.59 -23.62 -21.72
N PHE A 278 -8.96 -23.80 -20.58
CA PHE A 278 -7.72 -24.59 -20.47
C PHE A 278 -8.00 -26.06 -20.79
N THR A 279 -7.04 -26.73 -21.43
CA THR A 279 -7.14 -28.18 -21.64
C THR A 279 -6.88 -28.94 -20.33
N LYS A 280 -7.14 -30.25 -20.30
CA LYS A 280 -6.89 -31.06 -19.09
C LYS A 280 -5.40 -31.07 -18.72
N GLU A 281 -4.51 -31.07 -19.70
CA GLU A 281 -3.06 -31.03 -19.52
C GLU A 281 -2.59 -29.67 -19.02
N GLU A 282 -3.26 -28.59 -19.44
CA GLU A 282 -2.99 -27.24 -18.97
C GLU A 282 -3.56 -26.97 -17.57
N GLN A 283 -4.63 -27.68 -17.18
CA GLN A 283 -5.35 -27.43 -15.92
C GLN A 283 -4.43 -27.49 -14.70
N LYS A 284 -3.56 -28.50 -14.60
CA LYS A 284 -2.61 -28.62 -13.49
C LYS A 284 -1.67 -27.40 -13.40
N ILE A 285 -1.25 -26.87 -14.55
CA ILE A 285 -0.31 -25.76 -14.63
C ILE A 285 -0.99 -24.45 -14.24
N ILE A 286 -2.23 -24.23 -14.69
CA ILE A 286 -3.00 -23.04 -14.30
C ILE A 286 -3.31 -23.06 -12.80
N ASP A 287 -3.63 -24.22 -12.22
CA ASP A 287 -3.89 -24.35 -10.78
C ASP A 287 -2.64 -23.99 -9.96
N GLU A 288 -1.48 -24.56 -10.28
CA GLU A 288 -0.19 -24.21 -9.65
C GLU A 288 0.18 -22.73 -9.86
N MET A 289 -0.11 -22.18 -11.03
CA MET A 289 0.15 -20.78 -11.34
C MET A 289 -0.78 -19.83 -10.57
N ILE A 290 -2.04 -20.20 -10.37
CA ILE A 290 -2.99 -19.42 -9.57
C ILE A 290 -2.52 -19.36 -8.12
N ASP A 291 -2.05 -20.47 -7.57
CA ASP A 291 -1.48 -20.53 -6.22
C ASP A 291 -0.27 -19.60 -6.11
N LYS A 292 0.70 -19.73 -7.04
CA LYS A 292 1.87 -18.85 -7.08
C LYS A 292 1.50 -17.37 -7.28
N ALA A 293 0.45 -17.07 -8.04
CA ALA A 293 -0.02 -15.71 -8.26
C ALA A 293 -0.60 -15.12 -6.98
N ALA A 294 -1.39 -15.89 -6.21
CA ALA A 294 -1.92 -15.47 -4.92
C ALA A 294 -0.79 -15.21 -3.90
N GLU A 295 0.18 -16.13 -3.80
CA GLU A 295 1.38 -15.93 -2.98
C GLU A 295 2.15 -14.67 -3.36
N SER A 296 2.28 -14.39 -4.67
CA SER A 296 2.97 -13.19 -5.15
C SER A 296 2.25 -11.91 -4.78
N LEU A 297 0.91 -11.94 -4.65
CA LEU A 297 0.14 -10.80 -4.15
C LEU A 297 0.40 -10.59 -2.67
N ASP A 298 0.37 -11.64 -1.86
CA ASP A 298 0.69 -11.53 -0.42
C ASP A 298 2.10 -10.98 -0.20
N PHE A 299 3.07 -11.50 -0.95
CA PHE A 299 4.44 -11.00 -0.91
C PHE A 299 4.52 -9.53 -1.36
N LEU A 300 3.82 -9.16 -2.44
CA LEU A 300 3.76 -7.78 -2.92
C LEU A 300 3.18 -6.83 -1.86
N LEU A 301 2.11 -7.23 -1.18
CA LEU A 301 1.47 -6.40 -0.16
C LEU A 301 2.35 -6.26 1.10
N LYS A 302 3.13 -7.29 1.43
CA LYS A 302 3.96 -7.31 2.63
C LYS A 302 5.33 -6.66 2.44
N GLU A 303 6.01 -6.99 1.35
CA GLU A 303 7.42 -6.67 1.11
C GLU A 303 7.61 -5.52 0.11
N GLY A 304 6.54 -5.15 -0.62
CA GLY A 304 6.54 -4.07 -1.58
C GLY A 304 6.96 -4.49 -3.00
N LEU A 305 6.79 -3.55 -3.94
CA LEU A 305 6.89 -3.80 -5.38
C LEU A 305 8.27 -4.30 -5.84
N ASP A 306 9.35 -3.65 -5.41
CA ASP A 306 10.69 -3.93 -5.93
C ASP A 306 11.15 -5.35 -5.56
N LYS A 307 10.91 -5.75 -4.31
CA LYS A 307 11.20 -7.11 -3.84
C LYS A 307 10.34 -8.13 -4.57
N ALA A 308 9.04 -7.86 -4.73
CA ALA A 308 8.13 -8.77 -5.41
C ALA A 308 8.50 -8.96 -6.88
N MET A 309 8.88 -7.88 -7.57
CA MET A 309 9.36 -7.96 -8.95
C MET A 309 10.65 -8.78 -9.04
N ASN A 310 11.61 -8.58 -8.14
CA ASN A 310 12.85 -9.34 -8.13
C ASN A 310 12.62 -10.83 -7.89
N GLU A 311 11.66 -11.19 -7.03
CA GLU A 311 11.39 -12.59 -6.69
C GLU A 311 10.61 -13.31 -7.79
N TYR A 312 9.53 -12.70 -8.28
CA TYR A 312 8.56 -13.39 -9.15
C TYR A 312 8.75 -13.18 -10.65
N ASN A 313 9.57 -12.21 -11.09
CA ASN A 313 9.82 -11.98 -12.53
C ASN A 313 10.98 -12.82 -13.12
N LYS A 314 11.43 -13.86 -12.40
CA LYS A 314 12.53 -14.75 -12.81
C LYS A 314 12.15 -15.76 -13.92
#